data_AF-D2W4Z3-F1
#
_entry.id   AF-D2W4Z3-F1
#
_cell.length_a   1.000
_cell.length_b   1.000
_cell.length_c   1.000
_cell.angle_alpha   90.00
_cell.angle_beta   90.00
_cell.angle_gamma   90.00
#
_symmetry.space_group_name_H-M   'P 1'
#
loop_
_entity.id
_entity.type
_entity.pdbx_description
1 polymer ?
#
loop_
_entity_poly.entity_id
_entity_poly.type
_entity_poly.pdbx_seq_one_letter_code
_entity_poly.pdbx_strand_id
1 'polypeptide(L)'
;MVTHNSGNKHDENKNSSSTNKKKKPLKGISVGAPLPFFGTCEHYKNSKRWFRFDCCGRAYPCDICHELECTAPSSDIMGRKMICGYCSREQGLAQTCHFCQKNLIKKISEKTGRSAAKTKQHK
;
A
#
# COMPACT_ATOMS: atom_id res chain seq x y z
N MET A 1 -23.96 48.39 -39.28
CA MET A 1 -25.22 47.82 -38.76
C MET A 1 -25.66 46.68 -39.65
N VAL A 2 -25.18 45.46 -39.39
CA VAL A 2 -25.79 44.23 -39.92
C VAL A 2 -25.60 43.15 -38.86
N THR A 3 -26.71 42.72 -38.27
CA THR A 3 -26.80 41.67 -37.26
C THR A 3 -27.16 40.35 -37.93
N HIS A 4 -26.35 39.30 -37.74
CA HIS A 4 -26.82 37.92 -37.86
C HIS A 4 -26.19 37.05 -36.77
N ASN A 5 -27.08 36.56 -35.91
CA ASN A 5 -26.90 35.57 -34.85
C ASN A 5 -26.97 34.16 -35.46
N SER A 6 -26.15 33.21 -34.99
CA SER A 6 -26.53 31.80 -34.78
C SER A 6 -25.38 31.03 -34.13
N GLY A 7 -25.65 30.38 -33.01
CA GLY A 7 -24.66 29.71 -32.17
C GLY A 7 -24.21 28.35 -32.68
N ASN A 8 -23.16 27.83 -32.03
CA ASN A 8 -22.96 26.40 -31.87
C ASN A 8 -22.26 26.14 -30.52
N LYS A 9 -22.98 25.39 -29.66
CA LYS A 9 -22.42 24.65 -28.54
C LYS A 9 -21.63 23.49 -29.11
N HIS A 10 -20.40 23.24 -28.66
CA HIS A 10 -19.88 21.88 -28.55
C HIS A 10 -19.28 21.72 -27.14
N ASP A 11 -19.83 20.72 -26.45
CA ASP A 11 -19.33 20.07 -25.25
C ASP A 11 -18.12 19.19 -25.61
N GLU A 12 -17.57 18.51 -24.60
CA GLU A 12 -16.68 17.34 -24.71
C GLU A 12 -15.16 17.64 -24.68
N ASN A 13 -14.30 16.94 -23.94
CA ASN A 13 -14.35 16.10 -22.74
C ASN A 13 -12.86 15.82 -22.45
N LYS A 14 -12.55 15.62 -21.17
CA LYS A 14 -11.30 15.00 -20.69
C LYS A 14 -10.96 13.78 -21.55
N ASN A 15 -9.69 13.63 -21.93
CA ASN A 15 -8.87 12.47 -21.55
C ASN A 15 -7.49 12.59 -22.20
N SER A 16 -6.57 13.31 -21.55
CA SER A 16 -5.17 13.30 -21.94
C SER A 16 -4.59 11.92 -21.64
N SER A 17 -4.53 11.12 -22.70
CA SER A 17 -3.92 9.80 -22.75
C SER A 17 -2.43 9.90 -22.44
N SER A 18 -2.03 9.36 -21.28
CA SER A 18 -0.64 8.98 -21.02
C SER A 18 -0.58 7.46 -20.97
N THR A 19 -0.02 6.88 -22.03
CA THR A 19 0.25 5.45 -22.23
C THR A 19 0.96 4.85 -21.01
N ASN A 20 0.23 4.11 -20.17
CA ASN A 20 0.83 3.37 -19.07
C ASN A 20 0.52 1.88 -19.24
N LYS A 21 1.56 1.10 -19.56
CA LYS A 21 1.53 -0.35 -19.69
C LYS A 21 0.76 -0.92 -18.48
N LYS A 22 -0.46 -1.43 -18.72
CA LYS A 22 -1.34 -1.96 -17.68
C LYS A 22 -0.64 -3.14 -17.01
N LYS A 23 0.09 -2.88 -15.92
CA LYS A 23 0.57 -3.93 -15.02
C LYS A 23 -0.68 -4.69 -14.58
N LYS A 24 -0.72 -5.99 -14.88
CA LYS A 24 -1.84 -6.85 -14.52
C LYS A 24 -2.16 -6.62 -13.04
N PRO A 25 -3.39 -6.21 -12.69
CA PRO A 25 -3.75 -6.04 -11.29
C PRO A 25 -3.53 -7.37 -10.59
N LEU A 26 -2.97 -7.32 -9.39
CA LEU A 26 -2.90 -8.49 -8.51
C LEU A 26 -4.34 -9.00 -8.34
N LYS A 27 -4.58 -10.28 -8.68
CA LYS A 27 -5.94 -10.85 -8.69
C LYS A 27 -6.60 -10.61 -7.32
N GLY A 28 -7.78 -9.98 -7.31
CA GLY A 28 -8.55 -9.71 -6.09
C GLY A 28 -8.22 -8.39 -5.36
N ILE A 29 -7.29 -7.58 -5.86
CA ILE A 29 -6.93 -6.29 -5.27
C ILE A 29 -7.46 -5.16 -6.16
N SER A 30 -8.45 -4.41 -5.66
CA SER A 30 -8.97 -3.21 -6.31
C SER A 30 -8.19 -1.98 -5.87
N VAL A 31 -7.63 -1.27 -6.85
CA VAL A 31 -6.95 0.01 -6.59
C VAL A 31 -7.96 1.01 -6.02
N GLY A 32 -7.61 1.61 -4.88
CA GLY A 32 -8.49 2.51 -4.13
C GLY A 32 -9.16 1.86 -2.91
N ALA A 33 -9.18 0.53 -2.82
CA ALA A 33 -9.68 -0.20 -1.66
C ALA A 33 -8.53 -0.69 -0.76
N PRO A 34 -8.77 -0.94 0.54
CA PRO A 34 -7.78 -1.54 1.42
C PRO A 34 -7.49 -3.00 1.05
N LEU A 35 -6.24 -3.42 1.26
CA LEU A 35 -5.87 -4.84 1.21
C LEU A 35 -6.50 -5.61 2.38
N PRO A 36 -6.62 -6.95 2.28
CA PRO A 36 -6.97 -7.78 3.43
C PRO A 36 -6.09 -7.47 4.64
N PHE A 37 -6.70 -7.30 5.81
CA PHE A 37 -6.02 -6.87 7.05
C PHE A 37 -5.20 -5.58 6.91
N PHE A 38 -5.52 -4.73 5.93
CA PHE A 38 -4.73 -3.55 5.53
C PHE A 38 -3.28 -3.90 5.14
N GLY A 39 -3.06 -5.12 4.66
CA GLY A 39 -1.77 -5.59 4.19
C GLY A 39 -0.77 -5.95 5.29
N THR A 40 -1.19 -6.16 6.53
CA THR A 40 -0.31 -6.78 7.55
C THR A 40 -0.17 -8.27 7.35
N CYS A 41 0.96 -8.80 7.82
CA CYS A 41 1.19 -10.22 8.04
C CYS A 41 1.47 -10.50 9.52
N GLU A 42 1.60 -11.79 9.86
CA GLU A 42 1.92 -12.24 11.22
C GLU A 42 3.32 -11.80 11.67
N HIS A 43 4.26 -11.72 10.72
CA HIS A 43 5.62 -11.24 10.98
C HIS A 43 5.60 -9.74 11.32
N TYR A 44 5.02 -8.90 10.45
CA TYR A 44 5.03 -7.44 10.57
C TYR A 44 3.63 -6.86 10.80
N LYS A 45 3.10 -7.06 12.01
CA LYS A 45 1.76 -6.59 12.43
C LYS A 45 1.57 -5.07 12.41
N ASN A 46 2.67 -4.32 12.38
CA ASN A 46 2.66 -2.85 12.36
C ASN A 46 2.96 -2.25 10.98
N SER A 47 3.31 -3.09 9.99
CA SER A 47 3.58 -2.67 8.62
C SER A 47 2.34 -2.83 7.76
N LYS A 48 1.95 -1.77 7.08
CA LYS A 48 0.85 -1.74 6.11
C LYS A 48 1.39 -1.63 4.69
N ARG A 49 2.57 -2.21 4.47
CA ARG A 49 3.28 -2.18 3.18
C ARG A 49 3.39 -3.58 2.61
N TRP A 50 3.19 -3.66 1.31
CA TRP A 50 3.59 -4.83 0.53
C TRP A 50 4.73 -4.42 -0.39
N PHE A 51 5.79 -5.20 -0.43
CA PHE A 51 6.96 -4.92 -1.27
C PHE A 51 6.83 -5.70 -2.57
N ARG A 52 7.08 -5.04 -3.70
CA ARG A 52 7.17 -5.72 -4.99
C ARG A 52 8.62 -6.14 -5.21
N PHE A 53 8.91 -7.42 -5.03
CA PHE A 53 10.26 -7.95 -5.14
C PHE A 53 10.67 -8.02 -6.61
N ASP A 54 11.86 -7.51 -6.93
CA ASP A 54 12.34 -7.47 -8.32
C ASP A 54 12.78 -8.86 -8.81
N CYS A 55 13.13 -9.78 -7.91
CA CYS A 55 13.52 -11.16 -8.26
C CYS A 55 12.39 -11.98 -8.92
N CYS A 56 11.15 -11.82 -8.46
CA CYS A 56 10.00 -12.61 -8.95
C CYS A 56 8.86 -11.73 -9.49
N GLY A 57 8.95 -10.41 -9.34
CA GLY A 57 7.94 -9.43 -9.76
C GLY A 57 6.64 -9.45 -8.97
N ARG A 58 6.53 -10.31 -7.95
CA ARG A 58 5.35 -10.48 -7.08
C ARG A 58 5.43 -9.54 -5.87
N ALA A 59 4.28 -9.31 -5.25
CA ALA A 59 4.16 -8.45 -4.08
C ALA A 59 3.87 -9.27 -2.83
N TYR A 60 4.63 -9.04 -1.76
CA TYR A 60 4.49 -9.73 -0.48
C TYR A 60 4.48 -8.72 0.68
N PRO A 61 3.81 -9.01 1.81
CA PRO A 61 3.74 -8.12 2.97
C PRO A 61 5.09 -7.91 3.69
N CYS A 62 6.02 -8.86 3.56
CA CYS A 62 7.38 -8.77 4.09
C CYS A 62 8.31 -9.72 3.32
N ASP A 63 9.61 -9.59 3.58
CA ASP A 63 10.70 -10.48 3.17
C ASP A 63 10.49 -11.93 3.64
N ILE A 64 10.11 -12.14 4.90
CA ILE A 64 9.87 -13.50 5.43
C ILE A 64 8.73 -14.19 4.67
N CYS A 65 7.64 -13.46 4.38
CA CYS A 65 6.56 -14.00 3.55
C CYS A 65 6.99 -14.27 2.11
N HIS A 66 7.95 -13.50 1.58
CA HIS A 66 8.51 -13.75 0.27
C HIS A 66 9.35 -15.04 0.24
N GLU A 67 10.22 -15.24 1.23
CA GLU A 67 11.07 -16.44 1.33
C GLU A 67 10.26 -17.73 1.49
N LEU A 68 9.14 -17.68 2.21
CA LEU A 68 8.28 -18.85 2.42
C LEU A 68 7.54 -19.29 1.15
N GLU A 69 7.21 -18.37 0.24
CA GLU A 69 6.43 -18.67 -0.98
C GLU A 69 7.25 -18.65 -2.28
N CYS A 70 8.43 -18.03 -2.29
CA CYS A 70 9.24 -17.88 -3.49
C CYS A 70 10.35 -18.92 -3.53
N THR A 71 10.32 -19.78 -4.55
CA THR A 71 11.35 -20.79 -4.81
C THR A 71 12.53 -20.26 -5.63
N ALA A 72 12.48 -19.00 -6.08
CA ALA A 72 13.59 -18.37 -6.79
C ALA A 72 14.74 -18.11 -5.80
N PRO A 73 16.02 -18.20 -6.23
CA PRO A 73 17.15 -17.92 -5.36
C PRO A 73 16.97 -16.51 -4.78
N SER A 74 16.75 -16.46 -3.47
CA SER A 74 16.34 -15.31 -2.69
C SER A 74 17.51 -14.35 -2.46
N SER A 75 18.25 -14.00 -3.52
CA SER A 75 19.21 -12.90 -3.42
C SER A 75 18.42 -11.63 -3.12
N ASP A 76 18.75 -10.99 -2.00
CA ASP A 76 18.14 -9.89 -1.25
C ASP A 76 17.75 -8.61 -2.02
N ILE A 77 17.21 -8.73 -3.24
CA ILE A 77 16.77 -7.59 -4.03
C ILE A 77 15.41 -7.14 -3.51
N MET A 78 15.44 -6.44 -2.38
CA MET A 78 14.30 -5.76 -1.82
C MET A 78 13.75 -4.77 -2.86
N GLY A 79 12.45 -4.88 -3.09
CA GLY A 79 11.75 -4.07 -4.08
C GLY A 79 11.90 -2.58 -3.83
N ARG A 80 12.28 -1.82 -4.86
CA ARG A 80 12.28 -0.34 -4.83
C ARG A 80 10.86 0.25 -4.74
N LYS A 81 9.83 -0.57 -4.94
CA LYS A 81 8.42 -0.19 -4.98
C LYS A 81 7.62 -0.94 -3.91
N MET A 82 6.65 -0.24 -3.34
CA MET A 82 5.71 -0.79 -2.38
C MET A 82 4.26 -0.52 -2.79
N ILE A 83 3.35 -1.34 -2.31
CA ILE A 83 1.90 -1.18 -2.42
C ILE A 83 1.37 -0.79 -1.05
N CYS A 84 0.57 0.28 -1.02
CA CYS A 84 -0.09 0.76 0.20
C CYS A 84 -1.21 -0.19 0.63
N GLY A 85 -1.18 -0.69 1.85
CA GLY A 85 -2.21 -1.56 2.40
C GLY A 85 -3.58 -0.91 2.61
N TYR A 86 -3.68 0.42 2.61
CA TYR A 86 -4.94 1.14 2.78
C TYR A 86 -5.69 1.45 1.49
N CYS A 87 -4.97 1.66 0.39
CA CYS A 87 -5.57 2.09 -0.87
C CYS A 87 -5.07 1.28 -2.07
N SER A 88 -4.27 0.24 -1.85
CA SER A 88 -3.77 -0.68 -2.87
C SER A 88 -3.07 -0.02 -4.06
N ARG A 89 -2.49 1.18 -3.85
CA ARG A 89 -1.72 1.91 -4.86
C ARG A 89 -0.24 1.63 -4.71
N GLU A 90 0.42 1.44 -5.85
CA GLU A 90 1.88 1.26 -5.94
C GLU A 90 2.59 2.62 -5.92
N GLN A 91 3.67 2.71 -5.14
CA GLN A 91 4.49 3.91 -4.96
C GLN A 91 5.94 3.53 -4.59
N GLY A 92 6.84 4.51 -4.52
CA GLY A 92 8.18 4.31 -3.95
C GLY A 92 8.14 4.03 -2.45
N LEU A 93 9.23 3.52 -1.88
CA LEU A 93 9.33 3.28 -0.45
C LEU A 93 9.15 4.58 0.36
N ALA A 94 8.17 4.57 1.26
CA ALA A 94 7.87 5.70 2.11
C ALA A 94 7.25 5.26 3.45
N GLN A 95 7.33 6.15 4.45
CA GLN A 95 6.62 5.98 5.72
C GLN A 95 5.12 6.29 5.58
N THR A 96 4.78 7.22 4.69
CA THR A 96 3.41 7.69 4.47
C THR A 96 3.03 7.48 3.01
N CYS A 97 1.78 7.12 2.75
CA CYS A 97 1.30 6.97 1.39
C CYS A 97 1.10 8.33 0.69
N HIS A 98 1.68 8.52 -0.49
CA HIS A 98 1.51 9.74 -1.27
C HIS A 98 0.08 9.95 -1.78
N PHE A 99 -0.72 8.88 -1.89
CA PHE A 99 -2.08 8.96 -2.41
C PHE A 99 -3.15 9.14 -1.34
N CYS A 100 -3.07 8.39 -0.24
CA CYS A 100 -4.09 8.42 0.83
C CYS A 100 -3.57 9.07 2.12
N GLN A 101 -2.31 9.50 2.16
CA GLN A 101 -1.68 10.23 3.27
C GLN A 101 -1.65 9.50 4.62
N LYS A 102 -2.05 8.21 4.66
CA LYS A 102 -1.97 7.37 5.85
C LYS A 102 -0.54 6.91 6.10
N ASN A 103 -0.17 6.84 7.37
CA ASN A 103 1.10 6.28 7.81
C ASN A 103 1.08 4.75 7.70
N LEU A 104 2.13 4.18 7.13
CA LEU A 104 2.25 2.76 6.80
C LEU A 104 3.14 1.99 7.79
N ILE A 105 3.86 2.68 8.69
CA ILE A 105 4.49 2.05 9.86
C ILE A 105 3.93 2.66 11.12
N LYS A 106 3.35 1.81 11.97
CA LYS A 106 3.19 2.18 13.37
C LYS A 106 4.48 1.93 14.12
N LYS A 107 5.09 2.99 14.66
CA LYS A 107 6.18 2.82 15.63
C LYS A 107 5.64 2.02 16.81
N ILE A 108 6.40 1.02 17.25
CA ILE A 108 6.13 0.35 18.51
C ILE A 108 6.49 1.38 19.58
N SER A 109 5.50 2.07 20.14
CA SER A 109 5.73 2.86 21.34
C SER A 109 5.96 1.86 22.47
N GLU A 110 7.20 1.75 22.93
CA GLU A 110 7.54 1.02 24.15
C GLU A 110 6.72 1.62 25.29
N LYS A 111 5.60 0.97 25.64
CA LYS A 111 4.86 1.31 26.85
C LYS A 111 5.72 0.83 28.01
N THR A 112 6.46 1.75 28.62
CA THR A 112 7.09 1.53 29.93
C THR A 112 6.08 0.83 30.85
N GLY A 113 6.47 -0.34 31.36
CA GLY A 113 5.61 -1.25 32.09
C GLY A 113 4.93 -0.59 33.30
N ARG A 114 3.63 -0.83 33.42
CA ARG A 114 2.89 -0.75 34.67
C ARG A 114 2.14 -2.05 34.87
N SER A 115 2.68 -2.91 35.74
CA SER A 115 1.96 -3.63 36.80
C SER A 115 2.80 -4.81 37.28
N ALA A 116 3.77 -4.54 38.17
CA ALA A 116 4.26 -5.56 39.08
C ALA A 116 3.29 -5.61 40.27
N ALA A 117 2.66 -6.77 40.45
CA ALA A 117 1.74 -7.08 41.53
C ALA A 117 2.45 -7.02 42.90
N LYS A 118 1.72 -6.59 43.94
CA LYS A 118 2.00 -7.04 45.32
C LYS A 118 0.70 -7.18 46.11
N THR A 119 0.23 -8.43 46.11
CA THR A 119 -0.41 -9.19 47.20
C THR A 119 -1.29 -8.42 48.21
N LYS A 120 -2.61 -8.61 48.10
CA LYS A 120 -3.51 -8.65 49.26
C LYS A 120 -3.34 -10.00 49.94
N GLN A 121 -2.90 -10.01 51.20
CA GLN A 121 -3.25 -11.07 52.14
C GLN A 121 -4.01 -10.38 53.27
N HIS A 122 -5.32 -10.65 53.31
CA HIS A 122 -6.20 -10.27 54.40
C HIS A 122 -6.35 -11.50 55.31
N LYS A 123 -6.08 -11.24 56.60
CA LYS A 123 -6.61 -11.90 57.80
C LYS A 123 -6.13 -13.31 58.15
#